data_AF-A0A9D5ZRY5-F1
#
_entry.id   AF-A0A9D5ZRY5-F1
#
_cell.length_a   1.000
_cell.length_b   1.000
_cell.length_c   1.000
_cell.angle_alpha   90.00
_cell.angle_beta   90.00
_cell.angle_gamma   90.00
#
_symmetry.space_group_name_H-M   'P 1'
#
loop_
_entity.id
_entity.type
_entity.pdbx_description
1 polymer ?
#
loop_
_entity_poly.entity_id
_entity_poly.type
_entity_poly.pdbx_seq_one_letter_code
_entity_poly.pdbx_strand_id
1 'polypeptide(L)' 'MISILIDHNMEGQATLLWDTYNKSGLKELCPLEFVLFDDIGASDDISDREVWHLIQYSKMLLLTDNRSDNDKDSLE' A
#
# COMPACT_ATOMS: atom_id res chain seq x y z
N MET A 1 7.19 -13.71 0.30
CA MET A 1 7.35 -12.34 -0.21
C MET A 1 6.13 -11.58 0.24
N ILE A 2 6.32 -10.43 0.87
CA ILE A 2 5.23 -9.61 1.40
C ILE A 2 5.01 -8.47 0.41
N SER A 3 3.81 -8.40 -0.15
CA SER A 3 3.42 -7.34 -1.07
C SER A 3 2.71 -6.25 -0.28
N ILE A 4 3.14 -5.01 -0.48
CA ILE A 4 2.57 -3.83 0.16
C ILE A 4 1.97 -2.96 -0.94
N LEU A 5 0.64 -2.84 -0.96
CA LEU A 5 -0.06 -1.88 -1.79
C LEU A 5 0.18 -0.48 -1.20
N ILE A 6 0.71 0.41 -2.03
CA ILE A 6 1.02 1.79 -1.66
C ILE A 6 -0.13 2.66 -2.14
N ASP A 7 -0.70 3.41 -1.22
CA ASP A 7 -1.68 4.42 -1.53
C ASP A 7 -1.06 5.61 -2.27
N HIS A 8 -1.83 6.26 -3.15
CA HIS A 8 -1.40 7.44 -3.88
C HIS A 8 -0.91 8.56 -2.96
N ASN A 9 -1.57 8.75 -1.80
CA ASN A 9 -1.16 9.76 -0.83
C ASN A 9 0.18 9.45 -0.12
N MET A 10 0.72 8.24 -0.29
CA MET A 10 1.94 7.76 0.37
C MET A 10 3.10 7.44 -0.59
N GLU A 11 2.96 7.62 -1.91
CA GLU A 11 4.00 7.26 -2.88
C GLU A 11 5.37 7.92 -2.61
N GLY A 12 5.37 9.20 -2.20
CA GLY A 12 6.59 9.92 -1.86
C GLY A 12 7.32 9.33 -0.65
N GLN A 13 6.56 8.99 0.40
CA GLN A 13 7.04 8.37 1.63
C GLN A 13 7.49 6.93 1.37
N ALA A 14 6.75 6.19 0.53
CA ALA A 14 7.10 4.85 0.09
C ALA A 14 8.44 4.86 -0.64
N THR A 15 8.72 5.86 -1.48
CA THR A 15 10.03 5.98 -2.13
C THR A 15 11.18 6.05 -1.13
N LEU A 16 11.06 6.88 -0.08
CA LEU A 16 12.07 6.98 0.98
C LEU A 16 12.21 5.68 1.79
N LEU A 17 11.09 5.03 2.08
CA LEU A 17 11.06 3.76 2.79
C LEU A 17 11.74 2.65 1.98
N TRP A 18 11.46 2.58 0.68
CA TRP A 18 12.05 1.61 -0.24
C TRP A 18 13.57 1.78 -0.33
N ASP A 19 14.02 3.03 -0.44
CA ASP A 19 15.44 3.38 -0.46
C ASP A 19 16.16 2.93 0.81
N THR A 20 15.52 3.17 1.96
CA THR A 20 16.04 2.73 3.27
C THR A 20 16.07 1.21 3.36
N TYR A 21 14.99 0.54 2.96
CA TYR A 21 14.88 -0.92 2.96
C TYR A 21 15.99 -1.56 2.13
N ASN A 22 16.25 -1.06 0.91
CA ASN A 22 17.31 -1.57 0.05
C ASN A 22 18.73 -1.35 0.63
N LYS A 23 18.94 -0.30 1.43
CA LYS A 23 20.24 0.01 2.07
C LYS A 23 20.44 -0.70 3.42
N SER A 24 19.37 -1.18 4.03
CA SER A 24 19.38 -1.72 5.40
C SER A 24 19.89 -3.16 5.54
N GLY A 25 20.05 -3.89 4.42
CA GLY A 25 20.32 -5.33 4.44
C GLY A 25 19.12 -6.20 4.81
N LEU A 26 17.94 -5.60 5.08
CA LEU A 26 16.72 -6.34 5.43
C LEU A 26 16.17 -7.23 4.31
N LYS A 27 16.60 -7.01 3.06
CA LYS A 27 16.10 -7.75 1.90
C LYS A 27 16.24 -9.27 2.03
N GLU A 28 17.33 -9.74 2.63
CA GLU A 28 17.58 -11.18 2.84
C GLU A 28 16.70 -11.77 3.96
N LEU A 29 16.31 -10.94 4.94
CA LEU A 29 15.55 -11.38 6.10
C LEU A 29 14.03 -11.26 5.90
N CYS A 30 13.61 -10.23 5.16
CA CYS A 30 12.20 -9.90 4.96
C CYS A 30 12.03 -9.44 3.51
N PRO A 31 11.74 -10.35 2.56
CA PRO A 31 11.54 -10.00 1.16
C PRO A 31 10.21 -9.25 0.97
N LEU A 32 10.30 -7.97 0.62
CA LEU A 32 9.19 -7.05 0.38
C LEU A 32 9.12 -6.66 -1.09
N GLU A 33 7.91 -6.37 -1.57
CA GLU A 33 7.67 -5.65 -2.81
C GLU A 33 6.60 -4.57 -2.60
N PHE A 34 6.73 -3.46 -3.30
CA PHE A 34 5.73 -2.40 -3.32
C PHE A 34 4.93 -2.51 -4.61
N VAL A 35 3.62 -2.36 -4.49
CA VAL A 35 2.63 -2.43 -5.57
C VAL A 35 1.88 -1.11 -5.57
N LEU A 36 1.71 -0.50 -6.74
CA LEU A 36 0.90 0.70 -6.93
C LEU A 36 -0.51 0.32 -7.38
N PHE A 37 -1.47 1.24 -7.27
CA PHE A 37 -2.82 1.06 -7.80
C PHE A 37 -2.80 0.85 -9.32
N ASP A 38 -1.93 1.59 -10.01
CA ASP A 38 -1.68 1.44 -11.45
C ASP A 38 -1.19 0.03 -11.83
N ASP A 39 -0.39 -0.62 -10.98
CA ASP A 39 0.14 -1.98 -11.26
C ASP A 39 -0.97 -3.03 -11.30
N ILE A 40 -2.08 -2.77 -10.61
CA ILE A 40 -3.24 -3.67 -10.52
C ILE A 40 -4.47 -3.14 -11.27
N GLY A 41 -4.32 -2.04 -12.00
CA GLY A 41 -5.41 -1.39 -12.74
C GLY A 41 -6.56 -0.89 -11.86
N ALA A 42 -6.27 -0.56 -10.59
CA ALA A 42 -7.22 0.08 -9.70
C ALA A 42 -7.24 1.59 -9.96
N SER A 43 -8.42 2.20 -9.80
CA SER A 43 -8.59 3.64 -9.94
C SER A 43 -8.22 4.35 -8.64
N ASP A 44 -7.66 5.56 -8.70
CA ASP A 44 -7.33 6.39 -7.53
C ASP A 44 -8.56 6.72 -6.67
N ASP A 45 -9.75 6.77 -7.30
CA ASP A 45 -11.04 7.08 -6.67
C ASP A 45 -11.78 5.87 -6.05
N ILE A 46 -11.14 4.70 -6.07
CA ILE A 46 -11.66 3.49 -5.42
C ILE A 46 -11.94 3.72 -3.94
N SER A 47 -13.09 3.23 -3.48
CA SER A 47 -13.51 3.42 -2.10
C SER A 47 -12.65 2.60 -1.13
N ASP A 48 -12.51 3.11 0.09
CA ASP A 48 -11.79 2.43 1.19
C ASP A 48 -12.28 0.99 1.43
N ARG A 49 -13.60 0.76 1.36
CA ARG A 49 -14.19 -0.58 1.43
C ARG A 49 -13.70 -1.50 0.31
N GLU A 50 -13.64 -1.00 -0.92
CA GLU A 50 -13.16 -1.77 -2.07
C GLU A 50 -11.66 -2.04 -1.96
N VAL A 51 -10.86 -1.06 -1.51
CA VAL A 51 -9.45 -1.25 -1.20
C VAL A 51 -9.27 -2.34 -0.15
N TRP A 52 -10.06 -2.31 0.93
CA TRP A 52 -10.00 -3.32 1.98
C TRP A 52 -10.29 -4.73 1.44
N HIS A 53 -11.33 -4.88 0.64
CA HIS A 53 -11.65 -6.16 0.00
C HIS A 53 -10.55 -6.62 -0.96
N LEU A 54 -9.99 -5.70 -1.74
CA LEU A 54 -8.90 -5.97 -2.68
C LEU A 54 -7.65 -6.49 -1.96
N ILE A 55 -7.18 -5.79 -0.92
CA ILE A 55 -5.96 -6.20 -0.21
C ILE A 55 -6.16 -7.52 0.56
N GLN A 56 -7.36 -7.77 1.09
CA GLN A 56 -7.67 -9.06 1.74
C GLN A 56 -7.71 -10.21 0.74
N TYR A 57 -8.35 -10.00 -0.41
CA TYR A 57 -8.42 -11.00 -1.48
C TYR A 57 -7.02 -11.32 -2.03
N SER A 58 -6.22 -10.28 -2.27
CA SER A 58 -4.87 -10.37 -2.83
C SER A 58 -3.79 -10.69 -1.78
N LYS A 59 -4.15 -10.79 -0.49
CA LYS A 59 -3.25 -11.05 0.65
C LYS A 59 -2.09 -10.07 0.74
N MET A 60 -2.37 -8.79 0.51
CA MET A 60 -1.41 -7.70 0.57
C MET A 60 -1.53 -6.94 1.89
N LEU A 61 -0.46 -6.26 2.30
CA LEU A 61 -0.53 -5.19 3.28
C LEU A 61 -0.86 -3.87 2.58
N LEU A 62 -1.47 -2.93 3.29
CA LEU A 62 -1.71 -1.57 2.79
C LEU A 62 -0.81 -0.59 3.53
N LEU A 63 -0.10 0.26 2.79
CA LEU A 63 0.54 1.46 3.31
C LEU A 63 -0.24 2.67 2.84
N THR A 64 -0.94 3.30 3.78
CA THR A 64 -1.80 4.45 3.53
C THR A 64 -1.67 5.47 4.66
N ASP A 65 -1.96 6.73 4.35
CA ASP A 65 -2.39 7.71 5.35
C ASP A 65 -3.92 7.61 5.53
N ASN A 66 -4.56 8.50 6.28
CA ASN A 66 -6.02 8.57 6.36
C ASN A 66 -6.62 8.94 4.98
N ARG A 67 -7.08 7.94 4.21
CA ARG A 67 -7.64 8.12 2.85
C ARG A 67 -8.92 8.93 2.83
N SER A 68 -9.75 8.78 3.86
CA SER A 68 -11.08 9.37 3.89
C SER A 68 -11.40 9.87 5.30
N ASP A 69 -11.31 11.20 5.45
CA ASP A 69 -11.57 11.90 6.69
C ASP A 69 -13.08 11.78 7.03
N ASN A 70 -13.42 10.86 7.94
CA ASN A 70 -14.77 10.63 8.49
C ASN A 70 -15.87 10.15 7.50
N ASP A 71 -15.53 9.40 6.45
CA ASP A 71 -16.54 8.75 5.62
C ASP A 71 -17.03 7.43 6.24
N LYS A 72 -18.26 7.03 5.93
CA LYS A 72 -18.92 5.80 6.43
C LYS A 72 -18.14 4.54 6.06
N ASP A 73 -17.41 4.58 4.96
CA ASP A 73 -16.63 3.46 4.44
C ASP A 73 -15.13 3.58 4.76
N SER A 74 -14.73 4.54 5.62
CA SER A 74 -13.35 4.75 6.05
C SER A 74 -12.72 3.49 6.65
N LEU A 75 -11.40 3.37 6.52
CA LEU A 75 -10.60 2.28 7.09
C LEU A 75 -10.33 2.42 8.60
N GLU A 76 -10.69 3.56 9.22
CA GLU A 76 -10.49 3.84 10.66
C GLU A 76 -11.56 3.25 11.59
#